data_AF-A0A8X6S3Z0-F1
#
_entry.id   AF-A0A8X6S3Z0-F1
#
_cell.length_a   1.000
_cell.length_b   1.000
_cell.length_c   1.000
_cell.angle_alpha   90.00
_cell.angle_beta   90.00
_cell.angle_gamma   90.00
#
_symmetry.space_group_name_H-M   'P 1'
#
loop_
_entity.id
_entity.type
_entity.pdbx_description
1 polymer ?
#
loop_
_entity_poly.entity_id
_entity_poly.type
_entity_poly.pdbx_seq_one_letter_code
_entity_poly.pdbx_strand_id
1 'polypeptide(L)'
;MVCGVIAYNTRSLLVLIRGTITAQRYVHDILRPHALPLMQRLPGAIFQQAKARPHTARVSQDCLCTVIALPLPAQSSDLSPIEHTWDCLGQRVGHPTSLNELEAWLWQI
;
A
#
# COMPACT_ATOMS: atom_id res chain seq x y z
N MET A 1 2.97 0.63 -11.46
CA MET A 1 2.64 -0.13 -10.23
C MET A 1 1.54 0.63 -9.52
N VAL A 2 0.61 -0.05 -8.84
CA VAL A 2 -0.41 0.60 -8.02
C VAL A 2 -0.13 0.29 -6.55
N CYS A 3 -0.26 1.27 -5.67
CA CYS A 3 -0.14 1.09 -4.23
C CYS A 3 -1.37 1.62 -3.51
N GLY A 4 -1.67 1.06 -2.35
CA GLY A 4 -2.76 1.49 -1.50
C GLY A 4 -2.57 0.97 -0.08
N VAL A 5 -3.39 1.49 0.83
CA VAL A 5 -3.45 1.08 2.22
C VAL A 5 -4.89 0.70 2.53
N ILE A 6 -5.09 -0.42 3.20
CA ILE A 6 -6.41 -0.89 3.62
C ILE A 6 -6.47 -1.05 5.14
N ALA A 7 -7.66 -0.94 5.68
CA ALA A 7 -7.98 -1.31 7.05
C ALA A 7 -9.42 -1.85 7.10
N TYR A 8 -9.87 -2.28 8.28
CA TYR A 8 -11.24 -2.77 8.43
C TYR A 8 -12.25 -1.68 8.06
N ASN A 9 -13.12 -1.96 7.08
CA ASN A 9 -14.15 -1.07 6.53
C ASN A 9 -13.65 0.27 5.94
N THR A 10 -12.36 0.45 5.69
CA THR A 10 -11.83 1.69 5.08
C THR A 10 -10.57 1.42 4.27
N ARG A 11 -10.23 2.35 3.37
CA ARG A 11 -9.00 2.30 2.57
C ARG A 11 -8.50 3.71 2.26
N SER A 12 -7.25 3.81 1.83
CA SER A 12 -6.75 4.99 1.14
C SER A 12 -7.20 5.00 -0.32
N LEU A 13 -6.96 6.14 -0.99
CA LEU A 13 -6.92 6.17 -2.45
C LEU A 13 -5.84 5.21 -2.97
N LEU A 14 -6.06 4.71 -4.18
CA LEU A 14 -5.05 3.95 -4.91
C LEU A 14 -4.13 4.91 -5.67
N VAL A 15 -2.82 4.73 -5.50
CA VAL A 15 -1.80 5.59 -6.07
C VAL A 15 -1.13 4.88 -7.23
N LEU A 16 -1.26 5.45 -8.43
CA LEU A 16 -0.52 4.98 -9.60
C LEU A 16 0.93 5.49 -9.54
N ILE A 17 1.85 4.57 -9.25
CA ILE A 17 3.28 4.83 -9.28
C ILE A 17 3.82 4.54 -10.68
N ARG A 18 4.18 5.63 -11.37
CA ARG A 18 4.93 5.59 -12.64
C ARG A 18 6.40 5.28 -12.34
N GLY A 19 6.93 4.22 -12.94
CA GLY A 19 8.31 3.73 -12.72
C GLY A 19 8.49 2.93 -11.41
N THR A 20 9.75 2.77 -10.99
CA THR A 20 10.11 1.99 -9.80
C THR A 20 9.85 2.77 -8.50
N ILE A 21 9.39 2.06 -7.47
CA ILE A 21 9.25 2.63 -6.12
C ILE A 21 10.60 2.59 -5.39
N THR A 22 11.12 3.76 -5.04
CA THR A 22 12.29 3.91 -4.15
C THR A 22 11.81 4.10 -2.71
N ALA A 23 12.70 3.96 -1.73
CA ALA A 23 12.34 4.22 -0.33
C ALA A 23 11.84 5.65 -0.09
N GLN A 24 12.47 6.64 -0.74
CA GLN A 24 12.04 8.04 -0.66
C GLN A 24 10.63 8.24 -1.23
N ARG A 25 10.35 7.64 -2.40
CA ARG A 25 9.02 7.67 -3.01
C ARG A 25 8.00 6.91 -2.18
N TYR A 26 8.37 5.80 -1.57
CA TYR A 26 7.48 5.09 -0.65
C TYR A 26 7.07 5.99 0.53
N VAL A 27 8.02 6.73 1.12
CA VAL A 27 7.72 7.67 2.20
C VAL A 27 6.84 8.83 1.71
N HIS A 28 7.22 9.46 0.59
CA HIS A 28 6.59 10.68 0.09
C HIS A 28 5.23 10.42 -0.57
N ASP A 29 5.14 9.37 -1.39
CA ASP A 29 3.98 9.09 -2.22
C ASP A 29 2.97 8.18 -1.49
N ILE A 30 3.40 7.38 -0.50
CA ILE A 30 2.54 6.39 0.18
C ILE A 30 2.41 6.60 1.68
N LEU A 31 3.52 6.56 2.44
CA LEU A 31 3.44 6.54 3.91
C LEU A 31 2.85 7.83 4.47
N ARG A 32 3.43 8.99 4.14
CA ARG A 32 3.01 10.29 4.68
C ARG A 32 1.61 10.71 4.23
N PRO A 33 1.23 10.63 2.94
CA PRO A 33 -0.08 11.12 2.51
C PRO A 33 -1.22 10.12 2.75
N HIS A 34 -0.93 8.82 2.87
CA HIS A 34 -1.98 7.80 2.87
C HIS A 34 -1.94 6.86 4.07
N ALA A 35 -0.78 6.27 4.40
CA ALA A 35 -0.70 5.30 5.50
C ALA A 35 -0.84 5.96 6.88
N LEU A 36 0.02 6.94 7.19
CA LEU A 36 0.05 7.60 8.50
C LEU A 36 -1.28 8.28 8.84
N PRO A 37 -1.92 9.06 7.95
CA PRO A 37 -3.20 9.70 8.26
C PRO A 37 -4.32 8.69 8.49
N LEU A 38 -4.32 7.56 7.75
CA LEU A 38 -5.31 6.51 7.95
C LEU A 38 -5.14 5.86 9.32
N MET A 39 -3.90 5.57 9.73
CA MET A 39 -3.63 4.99 11.05
C MET A 39 -3.98 5.95 12.20
N GLN A 40 -3.72 7.24 12.05
CA GLN A 40 -4.10 8.25 13.05
C GLN A 40 -5.62 8.29 13.30
N ARG A 41 -6.43 7.92 12.30
CA ARG A 41 -7.89 7.85 12.41
C ARG A 41 -8.40 6.54 12.99
N LEU A 42 -7.53 5.54 13.20
CA LEU A 42 -7.88 4.20 13.62
C LEU A 42 -7.22 3.88 14.98
N PRO A 43 -7.93 4.09 16.10
CA PRO A 43 -7.39 3.79 17.42
C PRO A 43 -6.94 2.33 17.54
N GLY A 44 -5.70 2.12 18.01
CA GLY A 44 -5.14 0.78 18.18
C GLY A 44 -4.70 0.08 16.89
N ALA A 45 -4.61 0.80 15.76
CA ALA A 45 -4.15 0.23 14.51
C ALA A 45 -2.70 -0.29 14.60
N ILE A 46 -2.46 -1.46 14.00
CA ILE A 46 -1.14 -2.07 13.84
C ILE A 46 -0.84 -2.10 12.34
N PHE A 47 0.34 -1.60 11.95
CA PHE A 47 0.73 -1.49 10.55
C PHE A 47 1.42 -2.76 10.05
N GLN A 48 0.94 -3.33 8.96
CA GLN A 48 1.59 -4.45 8.29
C GLN A 48 2.07 -3.99 6.91
N GLN A 49 3.31 -4.35 6.53
CA GLN A 49 3.85 -4.09 5.20
C GLN A 49 4.74 -5.26 4.74
N ALA A 50 4.89 -5.43 3.42
CA ALA A 50 5.81 -6.41 2.86
C ALA A 50 7.28 -6.08 3.18
N LYS A 51 8.14 -7.10 3.23
CA LYS A 51 9.60 -6.97 3.47
C LYS A 51 10.40 -6.48 2.23
N ALA A 52 9.78 -5.71 1.35
CA ALA A 52 10.46 -5.18 0.16
C ALA A 52 11.58 -4.18 0.55
N ARG A 53 12.64 -4.10 -0.26
CA ARG A 53 13.80 -3.22 0.02
C ARG A 53 13.42 -1.75 0.31
N PRO A 54 12.48 -1.13 -0.42
CA PRO A 54 12.03 0.24 -0.11
C PRO A 54 11.36 0.37 1.26
N HIS A 55 10.68 -0.68 1.74
CA HIS A 55 9.93 -0.68 3.00
C HIS A 55 10.86 -0.85 4.21
N THR A 56 11.92 -1.65 4.07
CA THR A 56 12.91 -1.92 5.13
C THR A 56 14.05 -0.90 5.17
N ALA A 57 14.14 -0.02 4.18
CA ALA A 57 15.13 1.06 4.16
C ALA A 57 14.96 1.99 5.36
N ARG A 58 16.09 2.52 5.86
CA ARG A 58 16.14 3.39 7.05
C ARG A 58 15.14 4.54 7.00
N VAL A 59 15.06 5.26 5.88
CA VAL A 59 14.12 6.40 5.73
C VAL A 59 12.66 6.00 5.92
N SER A 60 12.28 4.78 5.52
CA SER A 60 10.93 4.25 5.67
C SER A 60 10.67 3.81 7.11
N GLN A 61 11.66 3.20 7.76
CA GLN A 61 11.59 2.81 9.17
C GLN A 61 11.54 4.04 10.09
N ASP A 62 12.36 5.05 9.82
CA ASP A 62 12.37 6.33 10.54
C ASP A 62 11.00 7.04 10.40
N CYS A 63 10.35 6.94 9.24
CA CYS A 63 9.00 7.47 9.02
C CYS A 63 7.91 6.73 9.83
N LEU A 64 8.17 5.47 10.20
CA LEU A 64 7.23 4.61 10.91
C LEU A 64 7.61 4.42 12.39
N CYS A 65 8.58 5.18 12.91
CA CYS A 65 9.15 4.98 14.23
C CYS A 65 8.12 5.11 15.38
N THR A 66 7.02 5.85 15.15
CA THR A 66 5.94 6.03 16.13
C THR A 66 4.79 5.04 15.95
N VAL A 67 4.89 4.11 15.00
CA VAL A 67 3.83 3.17 14.62
C VAL A 67 4.20 1.77 15.08
N ILE A 68 3.23 1.05 15.63
CA ILE A 68 3.40 -0.37 15.96
C ILE A 68 3.30 -1.15 14.64
N ALA A 69 4.41 -1.78 14.23
CA ALA A 69 4.47 -2.59 13.02
C ALA A 69 4.31 -4.08 13.34
N LEU A 70 3.42 -4.77 12.62
CA LEU A 70 3.32 -6.22 12.61
C LEU A 70 4.36 -6.80 11.64
N PRO A 71 5.35 -7.57 12.13
CA PRO A 71 6.32 -8.21 11.25
C PRO A 71 5.65 -9.28 10.39
N LEU A 72 5.79 -9.16 9.06
CA LEU A 72 5.38 -10.21 8.13
C LEU A 72 6.59 -11.12 7.83
N PRO A 73 6.48 -12.46 7.90
CA PRO A 73 7.55 -13.36 7.46
C PRO A 73 7.87 -13.16 5.97
N ALA A 74 9.10 -13.50 5.57
CA ALA A 74 9.45 -13.42 4.15
C ALA A 74 8.64 -14.48 3.37
N GLN A 75 8.21 -14.15 2.15
CA GLN A 75 7.43 -15.03 1.27
C GLN A 75 6.02 -15.41 1.78
N SER A 76 5.48 -14.69 2.77
CA SER A 76 4.13 -14.93 3.28
C SER A 76 3.11 -13.93 2.72
N SER A 77 2.93 -13.93 1.39
CA SER A 77 1.89 -13.10 0.76
C SER A 77 0.48 -13.55 1.17
N ASP A 78 0.30 -14.84 1.45
CA ASP A 78 -0.92 -15.45 1.97
C ASP A 78 -1.37 -14.88 3.33
N LEU A 79 -0.42 -14.40 4.14
CA LEU A 79 -0.71 -13.78 5.43
C LEU A 79 -1.00 -12.27 5.35
N SER A 80 -1.04 -11.69 4.16
CA SER A 80 -1.32 -10.26 3.97
C SER A 80 -2.73 -10.04 3.39
N PRO A 81 -3.66 -9.45 4.16
CA PRO A 81 -5.03 -9.19 3.69
C PRO A 81 -5.11 -8.32 2.43
N ILE A 82 -4.09 -7.50 2.17
CA ILE A 82 -4.05 -6.65 0.99
C ILE A 82 -3.83 -7.44 -0.30
N GLU A 83 -3.11 -8.56 -0.24
CA GLU A 83 -2.89 -9.42 -1.41
C GLU A 83 -4.20 -10.07 -1.86
N HIS A 84 -5.01 -10.55 -0.91
CA HIS A 84 -6.35 -11.03 -1.22
C HIS A 84 -7.24 -9.94 -1.83
N THR A 85 -7.13 -8.71 -1.34
CA THR A 85 -7.86 -7.56 -1.91
C THR A 85 -7.39 -7.28 -3.33
N TRP A 86 -6.09 -7.38 -3.61
CA TRP A 86 -5.55 -7.22 -4.96
C TRP A 86 -6.01 -8.30 -5.91
N ASP A 87 -6.09 -9.56 -5.49
CA ASP A 87 -6.62 -10.65 -6.30
C ASP A 87 -8.09 -10.39 -6.69
N CYS A 88 -8.92 -10.00 -5.73
CA CYS A 88 -10.31 -9.63 -5.99
C CYS A 88 -10.44 -8.43 -6.93
N LEU A 89 -9.58 -7.42 -6.78
CA LEU A 89 -9.56 -6.26 -7.68
C LEU A 89 -9.12 -6.68 -9.08
N GLY A 90 -8.04 -7.47 -9.22
CA GLY A 90 -7.54 -7.94 -10.50
C GLY A 90 -8.58 -8.72 -11.30
N GLN A 91 -9.39 -9.56 -10.63
CA GLN A 91 -10.51 -10.27 -11.27
C GLN A 91 -11.60 -9.32 -11.80
N ARG A 92 -11.80 -8.16 -11.17
CA ARG A 92 -12.80 -7.16 -11.58
C ARG A 92 -12.30 -6.18 -12.64
N VAL A 93 -11.01 -5.86 -12.62
CA VAL A 93 -10.35 -4.91 -13.53
C VAL A 93 -10.28 -5.44 -14.97
N GLY A 94 -10.38 -6.75 -15.17
CA GLY A 94 -10.09 -7.35 -16.47
C GLY A 94 -8.64 -7.06 -16.88
N HIS A 95 -8.43 -6.83 -18.18
CA HIS A 95 -7.11 -6.63 -18.76
C HIS A 95 -7.02 -5.27 -19.45
N PRO A 96 -6.76 -4.17 -18.70
CA PRO A 96 -6.63 -2.85 -19.29
C PRO A 96 -5.49 -2.86 -20.31
N THR A 97 -5.75 -2.28 -21.46
CA THR A 97 -4.84 -2.27 -22.61
C THR A 97 -3.92 -1.05 -22.62
N SER A 98 -4.19 -0.07 -21.75
CA SER A 98 -3.38 1.15 -21.61
C SER A 98 -3.31 1.64 -20.16
N LEU A 99 -2.28 2.45 -19.86
CA LEU A 99 -2.16 3.11 -18.57
C LEU A 99 -3.30 4.09 -18.30
N ASN A 100 -3.82 4.75 -19.34
CA ASN A 100 -4.94 5.68 -19.21
C ASN A 100 -6.23 4.95 -18.83
N GLU A 101 -6.44 3.76 -19.38
CA GLU A 101 -7.58 2.90 -19.05
C GLU A 101 -7.49 2.41 -17.60
N LEU A 102 -6.31 1.96 -17.17
CA LEU A 102 -6.06 1.61 -15.78
C LEU A 102 -6.26 2.81 -14.84
N GLU A 103 -5.75 3.98 -15.19
CA GLU A 103 -5.89 5.21 -14.39
C GLU A 103 -7.36 5.63 -14.27
N ALA A 104 -8.12 5.62 -15.36
CA ALA A 104 -9.56 5.90 -15.36
C ALA A 104 -10.35 4.92 -14.48
N TRP A 105 -9.97 3.65 -14.47
CA TRP A 105 -10.59 2.64 -13.61
C TRP A 105 -10.27 2.85 -12.13
N LEU A 106 -9.01 3.19 -11.79
CA LEU A 106 -8.60 3.45 -10.41
C LEU A 106 -9.38 4.61 -9.77
N TRP A 107 -9.85 5.57 -10.57
CA TRP A 107 -10.72 6.67 -10.12
C TRP A 107 -12.17 6.25 -9.82
N GLN A 108 -12.60 5.07 -10.24
CA GLN A 108 -13.97 4.57 -10.05
C GLN A 108 -14.13 3.68 -8.82
N ILE A 109 -13.03 3.28 -8.17
CA ILE A 109 -13.04 2.53 -6.91
C ILE A 109 -13.15 3.51 -5.76
#